data_AF-A0A6G7YUY8-F1
#
_entry.id   AF-A0A6G7YUY8-F1
#
_cell.length_a   1.000
_cell.length_b   1.000
_cell.length_c   1.000
_cell.angle_alpha   90.00
_cell.angle_beta   90.00
_cell.angle_gamma   90.00
#
_symmetry.space_group_name_H-M   'P 1'
#
loop_
_entity.id
_entity.type
_entity.pdbx_description
1 polymer ?
#
loop_
_entity_poly.entity_id
_entity_poly.type
_entity_poly.pdbx_seq_one_letter_code
_entity_poly.pdbx_strand_id
1 'polypeptide(L)'
;MSSSAPVRPLLSKKLLWGILLVAAVVSTVPFWLTDLDIRAAALFYTPMPAELGREASWPLGQSTLFNTLYVVGSALSWAVLVLTMLAYALPSVRKRPILRQIALTTLATVALGTGLLVNGLGKDFTGRPRPRTIEEFGGHSQYRAPLQLGTPGVGKSFPCGHCSAGYAVGAVGLAVLAVRPALGVGIIIASIAFGLAMGAARMAAGAHFLSDVLWSGILTWLAALTAHSLLTRLRDANERRRWPPWLKYLGVAALSLAVVGGLLFTRPFHYQVRVRVPAESMPTVWVFDTSVADLDIAVDPHAKEAVAIDGEVKGFGFPNVRIKEVENTSGTQVVRQLKQTGTAKEIDAPMKMTLRSDMIDRVEVRIGTGNVKIVDPAYRERILPRVHIQQATADAQ
;
A
#
# COMPACT_ATOMS: atom_id res chain seq x y z
N MET A 1 49.89 -13.79 27.62
CA MET A 1 49.17 -12.69 26.92
C MET A 1 48.77 -13.20 25.55
N SER A 2 47.51 -13.62 25.39
CA SER A 2 46.98 -14.08 24.09
C SER A 2 46.48 -12.86 23.33
N SER A 3 47.22 -12.47 22.30
CA SER A 3 46.80 -11.48 21.31
C SER A 3 45.69 -12.11 20.46
N SER A 4 44.42 -11.81 20.77
CA SER A 4 43.33 -12.13 19.86
C SER A 4 43.46 -11.24 18.62
N ALA A 5 43.79 -11.85 17.48
CA ALA A 5 43.82 -11.16 16.21
C ALA A 5 42.49 -10.42 15.98
N PRO A 6 42.51 -9.17 15.48
CA PRO A 6 41.28 -8.44 15.20
C PRO A 6 40.47 -9.21 14.17
N VAL A 7 39.31 -9.75 14.60
CA VAL A 7 38.35 -10.41 13.72
C VAL A 7 37.94 -9.40 12.66
N ARG A 8 38.40 -9.58 11.42
CA ARG A 8 37.98 -8.74 10.31
C ARG A 8 36.47 -8.91 10.14
N PRO A 9 35.70 -7.82 10.04
CA PRO A 9 34.26 -7.93 9.83
C PRO A 9 34.00 -8.68 8.53
N LEU A 10 33.14 -9.69 8.58
CA LEU A 10 32.81 -10.57 7.45
C LEU A 10 32.25 -9.78 6.25
N LEU A 11 31.60 -8.64 6.53
CA LEU A 11 31.05 -7.70 5.53
C LEU A 11 31.50 -6.28 5.89
N SER A 12 32.18 -5.59 4.97
CA SER A 12 32.56 -4.19 5.17
C SER A 12 31.34 -3.26 4.98
N LYS A 13 31.32 -2.11 5.66
CA LYS A 13 30.25 -1.11 5.47
C LYS A 13 30.16 -0.69 4.00
N LYS A 14 31.31 -0.45 3.34
CA LYS A 14 31.36 -0.09 1.92
C LYS A 14 30.69 -1.15 1.03
N LEU A 15 30.92 -2.43 1.33
CA LEU A 15 30.28 -3.53 0.61
C LEU A 15 28.76 -3.52 0.80
N LEU A 16 28.26 -3.35 2.03
CA LEU A 16 26.81 -3.29 2.29
C LEU A 16 26.13 -2.12 1.55
N TRP A 17 26.77 -0.95 1.54
CA TRP A 17 26.28 0.21 0.77
C TRP A 17 26.33 -0.05 -0.74
N GLY A 18 27.39 -0.69 -1.24
CA GLY A 18 27.49 -1.09 -2.65
C GLY A 18 26.41 -2.10 -3.04
N ILE A 19 26.11 -3.09 -2.19
CA ILE A 19 25.02 -4.04 -2.40
C ILE A 19 23.68 -3.32 -2.51
N LEU A 20 23.39 -2.34 -1.65
CA LEU A 20 22.15 -1.56 -1.75
C LEU A 20 22.07 -0.73 -3.03
N LEU A 21 23.18 -0.13 -3.46
CA LEU A 21 23.21 0.62 -4.72
C LEU A 21 22.93 -0.30 -5.91
N VAL A 22 23.59 -1.46 -5.98
CA VAL A 22 23.35 -2.46 -7.03
C VAL A 22 21.91 -2.95 -6.97
N ALA A 23 21.38 -3.25 -5.78
CA ALA A 23 19.99 -3.65 -5.61
C ALA A 23 19.02 -2.58 -6.11
N ALA A 24 19.28 -1.29 -5.84
CA ALA A 24 18.47 -0.18 -6.35
C ALA A 24 18.48 -0.09 -7.88
N VAL A 25 19.66 -0.23 -8.50
CA VAL A 25 19.78 -0.24 -9.97
C VAL A 25 19.03 -1.43 -10.59
N VAL A 26 19.23 -2.63 -10.04
CA VAL A 26 18.56 -3.87 -10.50
C VAL A 26 17.05 -3.83 -10.24
N SER A 27 16.60 -3.11 -9.22
CA SER A 27 15.17 -2.94 -8.89
C SER A 27 14.50 -1.79 -9.64
N THR A 28 15.22 -1.08 -10.51
CA THR A 28 14.69 0.03 -11.31
C THR A 28 14.87 -0.21 -12.80
N VAL A 29 16.10 -0.41 -13.27
CA VAL A 29 16.41 -0.43 -14.71
C VAL A 29 15.61 -1.49 -15.48
N PRO A 30 15.57 -2.77 -15.07
CA PRO A 30 14.79 -3.79 -15.78
C PRO A 30 13.29 -3.49 -15.83
N PHE A 31 12.74 -2.87 -14.78
CA PHE A 31 11.31 -2.54 -14.68
C PHE A 31 10.90 -1.32 -15.50
N TRP A 32 11.85 -0.46 -15.85
CA TRP A 32 11.64 0.64 -16.80
C TRP A 32 11.77 0.20 -18.26
N LEU A 33 12.62 -0.80 -18.51
CA LEU A 33 12.91 -1.28 -19.87
C LEU A 33 12.00 -2.41 -20.33
N THR A 34 11.25 -3.05 -19.42
CA THR A 34 10.45 -4.24 -19.70
C THR A 34 9.18 -4.28 -18.85
N ASP A 35 8.22 -5.11 -19.25
CA ASP A 35 6.96 -5.33 -18.52
C ASP A 35 7.12 -6.28 -17.32
N LEU A 36 8.28 -6.31 -16.67
CA LEU A 36 8.60 -7.31 -15.65
C LEU A 36 7.61 -7.29 -14.48
N ASP A 37 7.18 -6.10 -14.04
CA ASP A 37 6.17 -5.97 -12.99
C ASP A 37 4.82 -6.56 -13.42
N ILE A 38 4.41 -6.31 -14.66
CA ILE A 38 3.16 -6.82 -15.22
C ILE A 38 3.26 -8.34 -15.33
N ARG A 39 4.33 -8.88 -15.89
CA ARG A 39 4.55 -10.34 -16.01
C ARG A 39 4.60 -11.03 -14.64
N ALA A 40 5.28 -10.42 -13.67
CA ALA A 40 5.36 -10.97 -12.31
C ALA A 40 3.99 -10.94 -11.61
N ALA A 41 3.20 -9.87 -11.80
CA ALA A 41 1.85 -9.78 -11.26
C ALA A 41 0.88 -10.77 -11.94
N ALA A 42 1.05 -11.00 -13.25
CA ALA A 42 0.22 -11.91 -14.04
C ALA A 42 0.27 -13.37 -13.53
N LEU A 43 1.37 -13.78 -12.87
CA LEU A 43 1.48 -15.10 -12.24
C LEU A 43 0.44 -15.35 -11.14
N PHE A 44 -0.11 -14.28 -10.57
CA PHE A 44 -1.11 -14.35 -9.49
C PHE A 44 -2.52 -13.99 -9.94
N TYR A 45 -2.68 -13.58 -11.19
CA TYR A 45 -3.91 -13.10 -11.77
C TYR A 45 -4.61 -14.21 -12.55
N THR A 46 -5.93 -14.29 -12.45
CA THR A 46 -6.75 -15.15 -13.32
C THR A 46 -7.83 -14.31 -13.99
N PRO A 47 -7.83 -14.21 -15.32
CA PRO A 47 -8.87 -13.49 -16.05
C PRO A 47 -10.20 -14.22 -15.86
N MET A 48 -11.22 -13.49 -15.39
CA MET A 48 -12.56 -14.04 -15.21
C MET A 48 -13.44 -13.68 -16.42
N PRO A 49 -14.29 -14.59 -16.92
CA PRO A 49 -15.19 -14.29 -18.03
C PRO A 49 -16.08 -13.09 -17.71
N ALA A 50 -16.27 -12.19 -18.69
CA ALA A 50 -17.06 -10.96 -18.54
C ALA A 50 -18.50 -11.20 -18.04
N GLU A 51 -19.03 -12.41 -18.29
CA GLU A 51 -20.39 -12.84 -17.92
C GLU A 51 -20.58 -13.05 -16.40
N LEU A 52 -19.52 -13.34 -15.64
CA LEU A 52 -19.58 -13.48 -14.17
C LEU A 52 -19.35 -12.15 -13.42
N GLY A 53 -19.25 -11.03 -14.14
CA GLY A 53 -18.86 -9.74 -13.58
C GLY A 53 -17.33 -9.60 -13.58
N ARG A 54 -16.83 -8.48 -14.09
CA ARG A 54 -15.40 -8.17 -14.25
C ARG A 54 -14.68 -7.95 -12.91
N GLU A 55 -14.74 -8.91 -12.00
CA GLU A 55 -13.81 -8.91 -10.89
C GLU A 55 -12.53 -9.57 -11.36
N ALA A 56 -11.51 -8.74 -11.59
CA ALA A 56 -10.12 -9.16 -11.65
C ALA A 56 -9.84 -10.10 -10.47
N SER A 57 -9.81 -11.41 -10.72
CA SER A 57 -9.74 -12.38 -9.64
C SER A 57 -8.28 -12.60 -9.26
N TRP A 58 -7.99 -12.37 -7.99
CA TRP A 58 -6.70 -12.63 -7.35
C TRP A 58 -6.87 -13.82 -6.40
N PRO A 59 -7.15 -15.04 -6.93
CA PRO A 59 -7.65 -16.16 -6.14
C PRO A 59 -6.64 -16.59 -5.08
N LEU A 60 -5.35 -16.48 -5.41
CA LEU A 60 -4.26 -16.83 -4.49
C LEU A 60 -4.25 -15.94 -3.25
N GLY A 61 -4.68 -14.68 -3.33
CA GLY A 61 -4.79 -13.79 -2.19
C GLY A 61 -5.77 -14.27 -1.11
N GLN A 62 -6.78 -15.05 -1.49
CA GLN A 62 -7.76 -15.65 -0.57
C GLN A 62 -7.38 -17.08 -0.14
N SER A 63 -6.37 -17.67 -0.77
CA SER A 63 -5.91 -19.01 -0.39
C SER A 63 -5.35 -19.03 1.03
N THR A 64 -5.51 -20.17 1.71
CA THR A 64 -5.01 -20.37 3.08
C THR A 64 -3.53 -20.01 3.20
N LEU A 65 -2.69 -20.43 2.24
CA LEU A 65 -1.25 -20.19 2.29
C LEU A 65 -0.91 -18.70 2.35
N PHE A 66 -1.35 -17.90 1.37
CA PHE A 66 -1.00 -16.49 1.30
C PHE A 66 -1.70 -15.64 2.37
N ASN A 67 -2.93 -16.00 2.75
CA ASN A 67 -3.61 -15.35 3.85
C ASN A 67 -2.92 -15.64 5.20
N THR A 68 -2.53 -16.90 5.46
CA THR A 68 -1.76 -17.26 6.66
C THR A 68 -0.40 -16.56 6.68
N LEU A 69 0.33 -16.53 5.55
CA LEU A 69 1.58 -15.78 5.45
C LEU A 69 1.38 -14.30 5.79
N TYR A 70 0.33 -13.68 5.26
CA TYR A 70 0.00 -12.29 5.55
C TYR A 70 -0.32 -12.05 7.04
N VAL A 71 -1.21 -12.86 7.63
CA VAL A 71 -1.65 -12.69 9.03
C VAL A 71 -0.51 -12.98 10.00
N VAL A 72 0.13 -14.15 9.87
CA VAL A 72 1.21 -14.59 10.75
C VAL A 72 2.42 -13.69 10.59
N GLY A 73 2.80 -13.34 9.37
CA GLY A 73 3.93 -12.45 9.14
C GLY A 73 3.71 -11.03 9.67
N SER A 74 2.48 -10.52 9.57
CA SER A 74 2.12 -9.25 10.21
C SER A 74 2.19 -9.35 11.74
N ALA A 75 1.66 -10.43 12.32
CA ALA A 75 1.71 -10.67 13.77
C ALA A 75 3.16 -10.80 14.28
N LEU A 76 4.02 -11.52 13.56
CA LEU A 76 5.45 -11.66 13.88
C LEU A 76 6.17 -10.30 13.83
N SER A 77 5.87 -9.47 12.84
CA SER A 77 6.46 -8.13 12.72
C SER A 77 6.07 -7.23 13.90
N TRP A 78 4.79 -7.27 14.31
CA TRP A 78 4.31 -6.59 15.51
C TRP A 78 4.96 -7.14 16.78
N ALA A 79 5.07 -8.45 16.92
CA ALA A 79 5.73 -9.09 18.05
C ALA A 79 7.18 -8.64 18.17
N VAL A 80 7.95 -8.62 17.08
CA VAL A 80 9.34 -8.12 17.10
C VAL A 80 9.41 -6.68 17.57
N LEU A 81 8.52 -5.81 17.07
CA LEU A 81 8.48 -4.40 17.48
C LEU A 81 8.16 -4.25 18.97
N VAL A 82 7.08 -4.89 19.44
CA VAL A 82 6.63 -4.82 20.84
C VAL A 82 7.69 -5.40 21.78
N LEU A 83 8.23 -6.58 21.47
CA LEU A 83 9.29 -7.20 22.26
C LEU A 83 10.54 -6.32 22.31
N THR A 84 10.89 -5.64 21.22
CA THR A 84 12.02 -4.70 21.19
C THR A 84 11.75 -3.48 22.07
N MET A 85 10.54 -2.91 22.03
CA MET A 85 10.14 -1.81 22.90
C MET A 85 10.16 -2.20 24.38
N LEU A 86 9.56 -3.34 24.73
CA LEU A 86 9.54 -3.86 26.09
C LEU A 86 10.94 -4.17 26.61
N ALA A 87 11.77 -4.84 25.80
CA ALA A 87 13.17 -5.07 26.12
C ALA A 87 13.90 -3.74 26.35
N TYR A 88 13.68 -2.74 25.52
CA TYR A 88 14.31 -1.43 25.68
C TYR A 88 13.86 -0.68 26.95
N ALA A 89 12.61 -0.85 27.38
CA ALA A 89 12.11 -0.26 28.61
C ALA A 89 12.86 -0.78 29.86
N LEU A 90 13.32 -2.04 29.84
CA LEU A 90 14.03 -2.66 30.95
C LEU A 90 15.43 -2.03 31.18
N PRO A 91 15.74 -1.51 32.39
CA PRO A 91 17.07 -0.95 32.68
C PRO A 91 18.22 -1.96 32.50
N SER A 92 17.97 -3.23 32.78
CA SER A 92 18.95 -4.32 32.65
C SER A 92 19.41 -4.51 31.20
N VAL A 93 18.51 -4.34 30.23
CA VAL A 93 18.81 -4.39 28.78
C VAL A 93 19.58 -3.14 28.37
N ARG A 94 19.16 -1.95 28.81
CA ARG A 94 19.84 -0.68 28.50
C ARG A 94 21.28 -0.60 29.00
N LYS A 95 21.61 -1.35 30.06
CA LYS A 95 22.97 -1.47 30.59
C LYS A 95 23.87 -2.39 29.75
N ARG A 96 23.30 -3.31 28.96
CA ARG A 96 24.06 -4.23 28.09
C ARG A 96 24.30 -3.59 26.72
N PRO A 97 25.55 -3.24 26.34
CA PRO A 97 25.81 -2.43 25.15
C PRO A 97 25.25 -3.02 23.86
N ILE A 98 25.39 -4.34 23.66
CA ILE A 98 24.91 -5.04 22.47
C ILE A 98 23.39 -5.09 22.40
N LEU A 99 22.69 -5.41 23.50
CA LEU A 99 21.23 -5.47 23.50
C LEU A 99 20.61 -4.08 23.32
N ARG A 100 21.21 -3.06 23.95
CA ARG A 100 20.83 -1.66 23.72
C ARG A 100 20.98 -1.28 22.25
N GLN A 101 22.10 -1.67 21.62
CA GLN A 101 22.35 -1.36 20.21
C GLN A 101 21.37 -2.08 19.29
N ILE A 102 21.08 -3.36 19.54
CA ILE A 102 20.03 -4.11 18.82
C ILE A 102 18.72 -3.34 18.91
N ALA A 103 18.27 -3.02 20.13
CA ALA A 103 16.99 -2.39 20.33
C ALA A 103 16.88 -1.03 19.64
N LEU A 104 17.86 -0.14 19.82
CA LEU A 104 17.85 1.18 19.20
C LEU A 104 17.95 1.13 17.68
N THR A 105 18.76 0.22 17.13
CA THR A 105 18.89 0.06 15.68
C THR A 105 17.57 -0.42 15.10
N THR A 106 16.94 -1.42 15.71
CA THR A 106 15.64 -1.94 15.27
C THR A 106 14.54 -0.88 15.37
N LEU A 107 14.42 -0.19 16.51
CA LEU A 107 13.40 0.86 16.68
C LEU A 107 13.60 2.01 15.69
N ALA A 108 14.84 2.48 15.51
CA ALA A 108 15.14 3.52 14.53
C ALA A 108 14.89 3.05 13.09
N THR A 109 15.16 1.78 12.78
CA THR A 109 14.87 1.20 11.46
C THR A 109 13.36 1.14 11.20
N VAL A 110 12.56 0.72 12.18
CA VAL A 110 11.11 0.70 12.04
C VAL A 110 10.56 2.12 11.90
N ALA A 111 11.03 3.06 12.72
CA ALA A 111 10.56 4.45 12.67
C ALA A 111 10.95 5.15 11.36
N LEU A 112 12.22 5.08 10.96
CA LEU A 112 12.72 5.77 9.77
C LEU A 112 12.41 5.01 8.48
N GLY A 113 12.64 3.70 8.44
CA GLY A 113 12.41 2.87 7.25
C GLY A 113 10.93 2.62 7.02
N THR A 114 10.31 1.80 7.88
CA THR A 114 8.91 1.41 7.72
C THR A 114 7.96 2.61 7.91
N GLY A 115 8.12 3.38 8.97
CA GLY A 115 7.25 4.50 9.30
C GLY A 115 7.38 5.67 8.33
N LEU A 116 8.54 6.31 8.31
CA LEU A 116 8.76 7.53 7.55
C LEU A 116 8.96 7.27 6.05
N LEU A 117 9.99 6.52 5.64
CA LEU A 117 10.35 6.38 4.24
C LEU A 117 9.29 5.60 3.43
N VAL A 118 8.84 4.46 3.94
CA VAL A 118 7.92 3.58 3.20
C VAL A 118 6.47 4.04 3.31
N ASN A 119 5.93 4.20 4.53
CA ASN A 119 4.51 4.53 4.71
C ASN A 119 4.23 6.04 4.69
N GLY A 120 5.12 6.88 5.23
CA GLY A 120 4.91 8.33 5.29
C GLY A 120 5.21 9.06 3.99
N LEU A 121 6.37 8.82 3.38
CA LEU A 121 6.82 9.49 2.16
C LEU A 121 6.50 8.68 0.91
N GLY A 122 6.76 7.37 0.92
CA GLY A 122 6.53 6.53 -0.25
C GLY A 122 5.04 6.44 -0.62
N LYS A 123 4.23 5.86 0.27
CA LYS A 123 2.82 5.57 -0.03
C LYS A 123 1.95 6.78 -0.33
N ASP A 124 2.18 7.92 0.34
CA ASP A 124 1.30 9.08 0.21
C ASP A 124 1.66 9.96 -0.99
N PHE A 125 2.91 9.94 -1.48
CA PHE A 125 3.39 10.85 -2.53
C PHE A 125 3.68 10.21 -3.88
N THR A 126 3.76 8.88 -3.99
CA THR A 126 4.14 8.24 -5.26
C THR A 126 3.01 8.15 -6.27
N GLY A 127 1.75 8.09 -5.82
CA GLY A 127 0.58 8.01 -6.71
C GLY A 127 0.60 6.79 -7.65
N ARG A 128 1.21 5.69 -7.20
CA ARG A 128 1.36 4.49 -8.04
C ARG A 128 0.12 3.59 -7.89
N PRO A 129 -0.56 3.24 -9.00
CA PRO A 129 -1.73 2.35 -8.95
C PRO A 129 -1.33 0.93 -8.56
N ARG A 130 -2.30 0.13 -8.12
CA ARG A 130 -2.09 -1.27 -7.74
C ARG A 130 -2.22 -2.18 -8.96
N PRO A 131 -1.63 -3.39 -8.93
CA PRO A 131 -1.88 -4.39 -9.97
C PRO A 131 -3.38 -4.61 -10.23
N ARG A 132 -4.21 -4.74 -9.18
CA ARG A 132 -5.66 -4.95 -9.35
C ARG A 132 -6.44 -3.77 -9.96
N THR A 133 -5.84 -2.59 -10.08
CA THR A 133 -6.51 -1.38 -10.58
C THR A 133 -6.01 -0.95 -11.96
N ILE A 134 -5.01 -1.63 -12.52
CA ILE A 134 -4.48 -1.27 -13.85
C ILE A 134 -5.23 -1.96 -15.00
N GLU A 135 -5.21 -1.33 -16.17
CA GLU A 135 -5.93 -1.77 -17.37
C GLU A 135 -5.60 -3.21 -17.79
N GLU A 136 -4.33 -3.61 -17.69
CA GLU A 136 -3.83 -4.94 -18.05
C GLU A 136 -4.49 -6.06 -17.24
N PHE A 137 -5.00 -5.74 -16.05
CA PHE A 137 -5.70 -6.67 -15.17
C PHE A 137 -7.19 -6.37 -15.03
N GLY A 138 -7.76 -5.56 -15.94
CA GLY A 138 -9.18 -5.25 -15.99
C GLY A 138 -9.61 -4.01 -15.21
N GLY A 139 -8.64 -3.24 -14.67
CA GLY A 139 -8.90 -1.96 -14.02
C GLY A 139 -8.95 -0.77 -14.99
N HIS A 140 -8.74 0.43 -14.45
CA HIS A 140 -8.86 1.71 -15.17
C HIS A 140 -7.61 2.60 -15.11
N SER A 141 -6.61 2.23 -14.30
CA SER A 141 -5.39 3.01 -14.16
C SER A 141 -4.32 2.57 -15.15
N GLN A 142 -3.49 3.49 -15.61
CA GLN A 142 -2.30 3.12 -16.38
C GLN A 142 -1.19 2.59 -15.47
N TYR A 143 -0.47 1.56 -15.90
CA TYR A 143 0.74 1.12 -15.22
C TYR A 143 1.76 2.26 -15.11
N ARG A 144 2.46 2.32 -13.97
CA ARG A 144 3.59 3.22 -13.74
C ARG A 144 4.79 2.41 -13.28
N ALA A 145 5.98 2.72 -13.77
CA ALA A 145 7.24 2.10 -13.39
C ALA A 145 7.67 2.47 -11.95
N PRO A 146 8.55 1.72 -11.27
CA PRO A 146 9.02 2.09 -9.93
C PRO A 146 9.70 3.47 -9.95
N LEU A 147 9.43 4.28 -8.93
CA LEU A 147 9.87 5.69 -8.81
C LEU A 147 9.29 6.66 -9.86
N GLN A 148 8.41 6.22 -10.74
CA GLN A 148 7.64 7.12 -11.60
C GLN A 148 6.50 7.74 -10.79
N LEU A 149 6.62 9.03 -10.48
CA LEU A 149 5.61 9.75 -9.68
C LEU A 149 4.31 9.87 -10.47
N GLY A 150 3.19 9.55 -9.82
CA GLY A 150 1.84 9.87 -10.23
C GLY A 150 1.21 10.92 -9.32
N THR A 151 -0.11 11.04 -9.38
CA THR A 151 -0.85 12.03 -8.60
C THR A 151 -0.86 11.63 -7.12
N PRO A 152 -0.33 12.46 -6.20
CA PRO A 152 -0.32 12.15 -4.78
C PRO A 152 -1.73 11.82 -4.26
N GLY A 153 -1.83 10.78 -3.43
CA GLY A 153 -3.11 10.28 -2.93
C GLY A 153 -3.89 9.36 -3.88
N VAL A 154 -3.57 9.33 -5.18
CA VAL A 154 -4.21 8.45 -6.17
C VAL A 154 -3.36 7.18 -6.34
N GLY A 155 -3.76 6.10 -5.67
CA GLY A 155 -3.02 4.83 -5.69
C GLY A 155 -1.84 4.79 -4.69
N LYS A 156 -1.76 3.70 -3.91
CA LYS A 156 -0.80 3.55 -2.80
C LYS A 156 -0.05 2.22 -2.84
N SER A 157 0.32 1.77 -4.04
CA SER A 157 1.10 0.54 -4.22
C SER A 157 2.56 0.73 -3.84
N PHE A 158 3.23 1.79 -4.24
CA PHE A 158 4.66 1.94 -4.00
C PHE A 158 4.97 2.73 -2.71
N PRO A 159 5.88 2.24 -1.84
CA PRO A 159 6.40 0.88 -1.69
C PRO A 159 5.51 -0.02 -0.81
N CYS A 160 5.84 -1.32 -0.76
CA CYS A 160 5.13 -2.29 0.05
C CYS A 160 5.39 -2.13 1.57
N GLY A 161 4.45 -1.55 2.31
CA GLY A 161 4.56 -1.33 3.77
C GLY A 161 4.58 -2.60 4.64
N HIS A 162 3.90 -3.67 4.23
CA HIS A 162 3.94 -4.94 4.97
C HIS A 162 5.29 -5.66 4.78
N CYS A 163 5.89 -5.53 3.60
CA CYS A 163 7.19 -6.10 3.29
C CYS A 163 8.30 -5.44 4.10
N SER A 164 8.26 -4.12 4.28
CA SER A 164 9.27 -3.38 5.06
C SER A 164 9.33 -3.83 6.51
N ALA A 165 8.19 -4.25 7.08
CA ALA A 165 8.16 -4.79 8.43
C ALA A 165 8.98 -6.08 8.56
N GLY A 166 8.91 -6.97 7.57
CA GLY A 166 9.74 -8.17 7.51
C GLY A 166 11.23 -7.87 7.30
N TYR A 167 11.54 -6.95 6.39
CA TYR A 167 12.92 -6.51 6.16
C TYR A 167 13.55 -5.81 7.38
N ALA A 168 12.75 -5.09 8.17
CA ALA A 168 13.23 -4.37 9.36
C ALA A 168 13.81 -5.30 10.44
N VAL A 169 13.45 -6.59 10.45
CA VAL A 169 14.06 -7.61 11.32
C VAL A 169 15.58 -7.71 11.07
N GLY A 170 16.02 -7.42 9.84
CA GLY A 170 17.42 -7.39 9.45
C GLY A 170 18.30 -6.42 10.24
N ALA A 171 17.70 -5.39 10.84
CA ALA A 171 18.38 -4.47 11.76
C ALA A 171 19.00 -5.20 12.98
N VAL A 172 18.35 -6.27 13.45
CA VAL A 172 18.88 -7.15 14.50
C VAL A 172 20.15 -7.83 14.00
N GLY A 173 20.11 -8.38 12.79
CA GLY A 173 21.25 -9.03 12.15
C GLY A 173 22.46 -8.12 12.01
N LEU A 174 22.26 -6.86 11.60
CA LEU A 174 23.33 -5.85 11.51
C LEU A 174 24.01 -5.61 12.85
N ALA A 175 23.25 -5.51 13.94
CA ALA A 175 23.82 -5.35 15.27
C ALA A 175 24.56 -6.61 15.76
N VAL A 176 24.03 -7.79 15.43
CA VAL A 176 24.62 -9.09 15.80
C VAL A 176 25.89 -9.41 15.03
N LEU A 177 26.06 -8.90 13.80
CA LEU A 177 27.27 -9.10 12.98
C LEU A 177 28.58 -8.77 13.72
N ALA A 178 28.55 -7.78 14.61
CA ALA A 178 29.73 -7.34 15.36
C ALA A 178 30.20 -8.35 16.44
N VAL A 179 29.33 -9.26 16.87
CA VAL A 179 29.60 -10.19 18.00
C VAL A 179 29.53 -11.65 17.55
N ARG A 180 28.58 -11.99 16.68
CA ARG A 180 28.40 -13.35 16.13
C ARG A 180 28.13 -13.27 14.63
N PRO A 181 29.18 -13.16 13.79
CA PRO A 181 29.03 -12.92 12.35
C PRO A 181 28.12 -13.93 11.63
N ALA A 182 28.29 -15.24 11.88
CA ALA A 182 27.47 -16.27 11.24
C ALA A 182 25.98 -16.13 11.60
N LEU A 183 25.67 -15.89 12.87
CA LEU A 183 24.29 -15.64 13.32
C LEU A 183 23.73 -14.34 12.73
N GLY A 184 24.54 -13.29 12.67
CA GLY A 184 24.15 -12.01 12.07
C GLY A 184 23.80 -12.16 10.60
N VAL A 185 24.62 -12.85 9.82
CA VAL A 185 24.34 -13.17 8.40
C VAL A 185 23.07 -14.02 8.28
N GLY A 186 22.89 -15.04 9.13
CA GLY A 186 21.68 -15.86 9.14
C GLY A 186 20.40 -15.04 9.38
N ILE A 187 20.42 -14.10 10.32
CA ILE A 187 19.28 -13.20 10.58
C ILE A 187 19.02 -12.27 9.39
N ILE A 188 20.06 -11.73 8.76
CA ILE A 188 19.93 -10.88 7.56
C ILE A 188 19.25 -11.66 6.44
N ILE A 189 19.73 -12.87 6.12
CA ILE A 189 19.14 -13.72 5.07
C ILE A 189 17.69 -14.07 5.42
N ALA A 190 17.42 -14.46 6.67
CA ALA A 190 16.06 -14.77 7.12
C ALA A 190 15.12 -13.57 6.98
N SER A 191 15.58 -12.35 7.29
CA SER A 191 14.77 -11.14 7.14
C SER A 191 14.49 -10.77 5.68
N ILE A 192 15.45 -11.04 4.77
CA ILE A 192 15.25 -10.86 3.32
C ILE A 192 14.19 -11.85 2.83
N ALA A 193 14.35 -13.14 3.17
CA ALA A 193 13.38 -14.18 2.83
C ALA A 193 11.98 -13.86 3.38
N PHE A 194 11.92 -13.35 4.62
CA PHE A 194 10.66 -12.98 5.24
C PHE A 194 9.97 -11.79 4.57
N GLY A 195 10.73 -10.73 4.25
CA GLY A 195 10.20 -9.57 3.51
C GLY A 195 9.71 -9.96 2.10
N LEU A 196 10.42 -10.85 1.41
CA LEU A 196 10.01 -11.40 0.11
C LEU A 196 8.76 -12.28 0.22
N ALA A 197 8.67 -13.14 1.24
CA ALA A 197 7.49 -13.97 1.48
C ALA A 197 6.24 -13.13 1.78
N MET A 198 6.38 -12.07 2.59
CA MET A 198 5.34 -11.08 2.78
C MET A 198 4.97 -10.39 1.46
N GLY A 199 5.98 -10.05 0.64
CA GLY A 199 5.78 -9.51 -0.70
C GLY A 199 4.97 -10.42 -1.60
N ALA A 200 5.28 -11.71 -1.65
CA ALA A 200 4.54 -12.69 -2.43
C ALA A 200 3.07 -12.76 -2.00
N ALA A 201 2.78 -12.73 -0.69
CA ALA A 201 1.40 -12.65 -0.19
C ALA A 201 0.66 -11.38 -0.62
N ARG A 202 1.36 -10.24 -0.69
CA ARG A 202 0.77 -8.99 -1.16
C ARG A 202 0.59 -8.92 -2.68
N MET A 203 1.51 -9.52 -3.45
CA MET A 203 1.38 -9.70 -4.89
C MET A 203 0.20 -10.64 -5.21
N ALA A 204 0.06 -11.73 -4.46
CA ALA A 204 -1.06 -12.66 -4.57
C ALA A 204 -2.42 -12.00 -4.33
N ALA A 205 -2.47 -10.92 -3.53
CA ALA A 205 -3.67 -10.12 -3.30
C ALA A 205 -3.88 -8.97 -4.30
N GLY A 206 -3.04 -8.86 -5.33
CA GLY A 206 -3.09 -7.78 -6.33
C GLY A 206 -2.78 -6.40 -5.76
N ALA A 207 -2.08 -6.34 -4.61
CA ALA A 207 -1.90 -5.11 -3.86
C ALA A 207 -0.58 -4.39 -4.16
N HIS A 208 0.44 -5.11 -4.62
CA HIS A 208 1.79 -4.61 -4.86
C HIS A 208 2.42 -5.30 -6.07
N PHE A 209 3.20 -4.54 -6.85
CA PHE A 209 4.09 -5.07 -7.88
C PHE A 209 5.39 -5.63 -7.26
N LEU A 210 6.15 -6.41 -8.03
CA LEU A 210 7.44 -6.96 -7.58
C LEU A 210 8.43 -5.84 -7.22
N SER A 211 8.51 -4.79 -8.04
CA SER A 211 9.38 -3.65 -7.76
C SER A 211 9.00 -2.91 -6.47
N ASP A 212 7.71 -2.87 -6.09
CA ASP A 212 7.26 -2.30 -4.80
C ASP A 212 7.84 -3.08 -3.60
N VAL A 213 7.92 -4.41 -3.75
CA VAL A 213 8.47 -5.32 -2.73
C VAL A 213 9.97 -5.15 -2.59
N LEU A 214 10.69 -5.04 -3.72
CA LEU A 214 12.14 -4.86 -3.75
C LEU A 214 12.56 -3.49 -3.20
N TRP A 215 11.91 -2.41 -3.66
CA TRP A 215 12.18 -1.06 -3.17
C TRP A 215 11.81 -0.86 -1.71
N SER A 216 10.78 -1.54 -1.22
CA SER A 216 10.50 -1.60 0.22
C SER A 216 11.68 -2.14 1.03
N GLY A 217 12.32 -3.20 0.53
CA GLY A 217 13.55 -3.72 1.12
C GLY A 217 14.69 -2.71 1.07
N ILE A 218 14.96 -2.11 -0.09
CA ILE A 218 16.03 -1.13 -0.29
C ILE A 218 15.90 0.04 0.70
N LEU A 219 14.71 0.65 0.79
CA LEU A 219 14.46 1.78 1.70
C LEU A 219 14.60 1.39 3.18
N THR A 220 14.13 0.19 3.54
CA THR A 220 14.23 -0.30 4.91
C THR A 220 15.68 -0.57 5.31
N TRP A 221 16.45 -1.22 4.44
CA TRP A 221 17.86 -1.50 4.67
C TRP A 221 18.73 -0.26 4.62
N LEU A 222 18.40 0.72 3.77
CA LEU A 222 19.00 2.05 3.78
C LEU A 222 18.85 2.70 5.16
N ALA A 223 17.63 2.70 5.71
CA ALA A 223 17.37 3.19 7.06
C ALA A 223 18.14 2.38 8.12
N ALA A 224 18.17 1.05 8.00
CA ALA A 224 18.86 0.18 8.94
C ALA A 224 20.37 0.42 8.98
N LEU A 225 21.04 0.49 7.82
CA LEU A 225 22.47 0.78 7.72
C LEU A 225 22.81 2.18 8.24
N THR A 226 21.95 3.17 7.91
CA THR A 226 22.11 4.56 8.39
C THR A 226 21.97 4.61 9.90
N ALA A 227 20.90 4.05 10.46
CA ALA A 227 20.64 4.01 11.89
C ALA A 227 21.76 3.28 12.63
N HIS A 228 22.14 2.09 12.17
CA HIS A 228 23.23 1.32 12.78
C HIS A 228 24.56 2.09 12.75
N SER A 229 24.90 2.70 11.61
CA SER A 229 26.15 3.46 11.45
C SER A 229 26.18 4.73 12.30
N LEU A 230 25.06 5.44 12.41
CA LEU A 230 24.94 6.64 13.23
C LEU A 230 24.99 6.27 14.71
N LEU A 231 24.23 5.27 15.15
CA LEU A 231 24.18 4.86 16.56
C LEU A 231 25.51 4.27 17.04
N THR A 232 26.25 3.56 16.18
CA THR A 232 27.62 3.12 16.49
C THR A 232 28.56 4.31 16.65
N ARG A 233 28.59 5.25 15.70
CA ARG A 233 29.40 6.47 15.80
C ARG A 233 29.06 7.30 17.05
N LEU A 234 27.77 7.46 17.35
CA LEU A 234 27.31 8.20 18.52
C LEU A 234 27.67 7.51 19.83
N ARG A 235 27.70 6.18 19.88
CA ARG A 235 28.20 5.44 21.05
C ARG A 235 29.68 5.75 21.27
N ASP A 236 30.49 5.58 20.23
CA ASP A 236 31.94 5.73 20.31
C ASP A 236 32.36 7.21 20.57
N ALA A 237 31.58 8.18 20.08
CA ALA A 237 31.77 9.61 20.36
C ALA A 237 31.29 10.01 21.76
N ASN A 238 30.27 9.36 22.31
CA ASN A 238 29.71 9.71 23.63
C ASN A 238 30.52 9.14 24.79
N GLU A 239 31.37 8.14 24.57
CA GLU A 239 32.46 7.82 25.50
C GLU A 239 33.38 9.04 25.73
N ARG A 240 33.34 10.04 24.84
CA ARG A 240 34.14 11.27 24.90
C ARG A 240 33.35 12.54 25.29
N ARG A 241 32.01 12.52 25.36
CA ARG A 241 31.17 13.72 25.61
C ARG A 241 29.93 13.41 26.47
N ARG A 242 29.68 14.22 27.52
CA ARG A 242 28.56 14.07 28.49
C ARG A 242 27.24 14.68 27.98
N TRP A 243 26.56 14.04 27.04
CA TRP A 243 25.13 14.35 26.82
C TRP A 243 24.26 13.58 27.83
N PRO A 244 23.16 14.15 28.35
CA PRO A 244 22.21 13.39 29.15
C PRO A 244 21.68 12.21 28.32
N PRO A 245 21.82 10.95 28.79
CA PRO A 245 21.47 9.78 28.00
C PRO A 245 20.01 9.78 27.54
N TRP A 246 19.11 10.35 28.33
CA TRP A 246 17.67 10.33 28.08
C TRP A 246 17.24 11.04 26.78
N LEU A 247 17.87 12.16 26.40
CA LEU A 247 17.51 12.95 25.20
C LEU A 247 17.62 12.16 23.88
N LYS A 248 18.62 11.30 23.76
CA LYS A 248 18.88 10.50 22.52
C LYS A 248 17.85 9.39 22.34
N TYR A 249 17.38 8.86 23.46
CA TYR A 249 16.51 7.71 23.52
C TYR A 249 15.04 8.11 23.57
N LEU A 250 14.74 9.30 24.09
CA LEU A 250 13.42 9.90 24.04
C LEU A 250 13.00 10.16 22.60
N GLY A 251 13.91 10.69 21.75
CA GLY A 251 13.60 10.96 20.34
C GLY A 251 13.25 9.69 19.55
N VAL A 252 14.03 8.61 19.70
CA VAL A 252 13.76 7.33 19.01
C VAL A 252 12.51 6.67 19.56
N ALA A 253 12.32 6.63 20.88
CA ALA A 253 11.14 6.03 21.50
C ALA A 253 9.86 6.82 21.18
N ALA A 254 9.89 8.15 21.27
CA ALA A 254 8.76 9.02 20.95
C ALA A 254 8.39 8.94 19.46
N LEU A 255 9.38 8.93 18.57
CA LEU A 255 9.13 8.76 17.13
C LEU A 255 8.54 7.37 16.82
N SER A 256 9.06 6.32 17.47
CA SER A 256 8.53 4.96 17.30
C SER A 256 7.09 4.85 17.82
N LEU A 257 6.79 5.46 18.97
CA LEU A 257 5.44 5.53 19.54
C LEU A 257 4.49 6.36 18.66
N ALA A 258 4.96 7.46 18.08
CA ALA A 258 4.17 8.29 17.16
C ALA A 258 3.82 7.52 15.88
N VAL A 259 4.78 6.80 15.31
CA VAL A 259 4.57 5.94 14.12
C VAL A 259 3.59 4.80 14.44
N VAL A 260 3.78 4.11 15.57
CA VAL A 260 2.88 3.02 16.00
C VAL A 260 1.48 3.55 16.30
N GLY A 261 1.38 4.68 17.00
CA GLY A 261 0.10 5.33 17.28
C GLY A 261 -0.65 5.65 15.98
N GLY A 262 0.00 6.34 15.03
CA GLY A 262 -0.60 6.68 13.75
C GLY A 262 -1.12 5.47 12.97
N LEU A 263 -0.41 4.35 13.00
CA LEU A 263 -0.81 3.10 12.33
C LEU A 263 -1.97 2.37 13.03
N LEU A 264 -2.06 2.45 14.36
CA LEU A 264 -3.13 1.79 15.14
C LEU A 264 -4.48 2.50 15.01
N PHE A 265 -4.50 3.80 14.65
CA PHE A 265 -5.74 4.56 14.51
C PHE A 265 -6.39 4.46 13.13
N THR A 266 -5.71 3.91 12.12
CA THR A 266 -6.34 3.63 10.83
C THR A 266 -7.07 2.29 10.88
N ARG A 267 -8.36 2.27 10.54
CA ARG A 267 -9.19 1.07 10.49
C ARG A 267 -9.68 0.82 9.07
N PRO A 268 -9.85 -0.47 8.68
CA PRO A 268 -10.53 -0.78 7.44
C PRO A 268 -11.99 -0.34 7.53
N PHE A 269 -12.53 0.18 6.43
CA PHE A 269 -13.96 0.41 6.26
C PHE A 269 -14.42 -0.20 4.94
N HIS A 270 -15.68 -0.63 4.92
CA HIS A 270 -16.32 -1.25 3.78
C HIS A 270 -17.77 -0.78 3.74
N TYR A 271 -18.23 -0.34 2.58
CA TYR A 271 -19.60 0.08 2.35
C TYR A 271 -20.08 -0.47 1.01
N GLN A 272 -21.15 -1.25 1.03
CA GLN A 272 -21.78 -1.79 -0.17
C GLN A 272 -22.70 -0.73 -0.78
N VAL A 273 -22.56 -0.49 -2.08
CA VAL A 273 -23.41 0.43 -2.85
C VAL A 273 -24.32 -0.41 -3.73
N ARG A 274 -25.63 -0.33 -3.47
CA ARG A 274 -26.64 -0.95 -4.32
C ARG A 274 -27.74 0.06 -4.61
N VAL A 275 -27.78 0.53 -5.85
CA VAL A 275 -28.81 1.44 -6.36
C VAL A 275 -29.61 0.69 -7.40
N ARG A 276 -30.93 0.82 -7.32
CA ARG A 276 -31.91 0.17 -8.18
C ARG A 276 -32.98 1.21 -8.50
N VAL A 277 -33.12 1.58 -9.77
CA VAL A 277 -34.12 2.55 -10.22
C VAL A 277 -35.09 1.82 -11.15
N PRO A 278 -36.32 1.52 -10.68
CA PRO A 278 -37.36 0.96 -11.52
C PRO A 278 -37.65 1.85 -12.73
N ALA A 279 -38.02 1.21 -13.83
CA ALA A 279 -38.43 1.88 -15.06
C ALA A 279 -39.59 2.87 -14.85
N GLU A 280 -40.56 2.49 -14.04
CA GLU A 280 -41.77 3.30 -13.75
C GLU A 280 -41.45 4.58 -12.97
N SER A 281 -40.33 4.63 -12.26
CA SER A 281 -39.90 5.76 -11.44
C SER A 281 -38.72 6.52 -12.04
N MET A 282 -38.39 6.29 -13.31
CA MET A 282 -37.24 6.94 -13.94
C MET A 282 -37.54 8.43 -14.19
N PRO A 283 -36.77 9.36 -13.60
CA PRO A 283 -36.93 10.78 -13.84
C PRO A 283 -36.37 11.19 -15.21
N THR A 284 -36.77 12.35 -15.72
CA THR A 284 -36.28 12.89 -16.99
C THR A 284 -34.76 13.10 -16.99
N VAL A 285 -34.20 13.49 -15.84
CA VAL A 285 -32.75 13.58 -15.64
C VAL A 285 -32.38 12.87 -14.34
N TRP A 286 -31.55 11.84 -14.45
CA TRP A 286 -31.01 11.15 -13.29
C TRP A 286 -29.51 11.42 -13.15
N VAL A 287 -29.08 11.90 -11.98
CA VAL A 287 -27.69 12.27 -11.73
C VAL A 287 -27.11 11.36 -10.67
N PHE A 288 -26.02 10.66 -11.01
CA PHE A 288 -25.16 9.98 -10.06
C PHE A 288 -23.95 10.86 -9.75
N ASP A 289 -23.84 11.32 -8.51
CA ASP A 289 -22.77 12.23 -8.08
C ASP A 289 -21.99 11.61 -6.92
N THR A 290 -20.72 11.34 -7.15
CA THR A 290 -19.85 10.69 -6.16
C THR A 290 -18.49 11.37 -6.09
N SER A 291 -17.96 11.51 -4.87
CA SER A 291 -16.62 12.04 -4.67
C SER A 291 -15.53 11.13 -5.26
N VAL A 292 -15.71 9.80 -5.20
CA VAL A 292 -14.74 8.82 -5.72
C VAL A 292 -15.47 7.63 -6.33
N ALA A 293 -15.13 7.24 -7.56
CA ALA A 293 -15.57 5.98 -8.17
C ALA A 293 -14.73 5.60 -9.39
N ASP A 294 -14.42 4.30 -9.51
CA ASP A 294 -14.03 3.68 -10.77
C ASP A 294 -15.26 2.97 -11.32
N LEU A 295 -15.88 3.56 -12.36
CA LEU A 295 -17.21 3.20 -12.84
C LEU A 295 -17.16 2.50 -14.21
N ASP A 296 -17.63 1.26 -14.25
CA ASP A 296 -17.90 0.51 -15.47
C ASP A 296 -19.37 0.69 -15.88
N ILE A 297 -19.64 1.30 -17.04
CA ILE A 297 -20.99 1.48 -17.59
C ILE A 297 -21.26 0.38 -18.63
N ALA A 298 -22.21 -0.50 -18.33
CA ALA A 298 -22.68 -1.56 -19.21
C ALA A 298 -24.13 -1.31 -19.66
N VAL A 299 -24.49 -1.83 -20.84
CA VAL A 299 -25.87 -1.79 -21.33
C VAL A 299 -26.42 -3.21 -21.31
N ASP A 300 -27.60 -3.36 -20.72
CA ASP A 300 -28.37 -4.59 -20.78
C ASP A 300 -29.80 -4.25 -21.21
N PRO A 301 -30.18 -4.51 -22.48
CA PRO A 301 -31.53 -4.26 -22.97
C PRO A 301 -32.62 -5.08 -22.24
N HIS A 302 -32.24 -6.17 -21.57
CA HIS A 302 -33.16 -7.07 -20.89
C HIS A 302 -33.18 -6.85 -19.37
N ALA A 303 -32.47 -5.83 -18.86
CA ALA A 303 -32.50 -5.49 -17.45
C ALA A 303 -33.94 -5.15 -16.99
N LYS A 304 -34.27 -5.54 -15.75
CA LYS A 304 -35.57 -5.22 -15.14
C LYS A 304 -35.69 -3.76 -14.75
N GLU A 305 -34.56 -3.12 -14.46
CA GLU A 305 -34.47 -1.75 -13.95
C GLU A 305 -33.94 -0.81 -15.03
N ALA A 306 -34.31 0.47 -14.97
CA ALA A 306 -33.77 1.47 -15.88
C ALA A 306 -32.29 1.75 -15.58
N VAL A 307 -31.96 1.87 -14.29
CA VAL A 307 -30.59 2.05 -13.81
C VAL A 307 -30.34 1.12 -12.63
N ALA A 308 -29.27 0.33 -12.72
CA ALA A 308 -28.78 -0.51 -11.63
C ALA A 308 -27.32 -0.16 -11.36
N ILE A 309 -26.96 0.22 -10.13
CA ILE A 309 -25.57 0.35 -9.71
C ILE A 309 -25.27 -0.70 -8.64
N ASP A 310 -24.23 -1.49 -8.89
CA ASP A 310 -23.63 -2.39 -7.92
C ASP A 310 -22.17 -2.01 -7.74
N GLY A 311 -21.72 -1.90 -6.51
CA GLY A 311 -20.33 -1.65 -6.23
C GLY A 311 -20.05 -1.62 -4.74
N GLU A 312 -18.82 -1.27 -4.42
CA GLU A 312 -18.39 -1.14 -3.03
C GLU A 312 -17.42 0.02 -2.91
N VAL A 313 -17.44 0.66 -1.75
CA VAL A 313 -16.44 1.63 -1.35
C VAL A 313 -15.70 1.05 -0.17
N LYS A 314 -14.41 0.76 -0.37
CA LYS A 314 -13.55 0.12 0.64
C LYS A 314 -12.25 0.88 0.79
N GLY A 315 -11.67 0.83 1.98
CA GLY A 315 -10.43 1.56 2.22
C GLY A 315 -9.93 1.49 3.65
N PHE A 316 -8.95 2.32 3.95
CA PHE A 316 -8.41 2.52 5.29
C PHE A 316 -8.52 3.99 5.67
N GLY A 317 -8.99 4.27 6.88
CA GLY A 317 -9.18 5.64 7.33
C GLY A 317 -9.26 5.76 8.83
N PHE A 318 -9.31 7.00 9.31
CA PHE A 318 -9.54 7.26 10.72
C PHE A 318 -10.98 6.89 11.12
N PRO A 319 -11.28 6.69 12.42
CA PRO A 319 -12.60 6.26 12.88
C PRO A 319 -13.74 7.24 12.53
N ASN A 320 -13.42 8.46 12.07
CA ASN A 320 -14.36 9.48 11.63
C ASN A 320 -14.82 9.30 10.17
N VAL A 321 -14.28 8.35 9.40
CA VAL A 321 -14.73 8.11 8.03
C VAL A 321 -16.17 7.61 8.02
N ARG A 322 -17.03 8.27 7.25
CA ARG A 322 -18.42 7.88 7.01
C ARG A 322 -18.76 8.06 5.55
N ILE A 323 -19.59 7.17 5.03
CA ILE A 323 -20.17 7.29 3.69
C ILE A 323 -21.66 7.53 3.89
N LYS A 324 -22.16 8.63 3.34
CA LYS A 324 -23.58 8.98 3.37
C LYS A 324 -24.11 8.99 1.96
N GLU A 325 -25.20 8.27 1.76
CA GLU A 325 -26.02 8.36 0.57
C GLU A 325 -27.12 9.41 0.82
N VAL A 326 -27.23 10.37 -0.09
CA VAL A 326 -28.23 11.44 -0.04
C VAL A 326 -28.92 11.49 -1.38
N GLU A 327 -30.24 11.35 -1.38
CA GLU A 327 -31.06 11.54 -2.57
C GLU A 327 -31.80 12.87 -2.45
N ASN A 328 -31.63 13.73 -3.44
CA ASN A 328 -32.33 15.01 -3.53
C ASN A 328 -33.11 15.06 -4.84
N THR A 329 -34.40 15.32 -4.73
CA THR A 329 -35.28 15.53 -5.89
C THR A 329 -35.52 17.01 -6.08
N SER A 330 -35.26 17.52 -7.28
CA SER A 330 -35.46 18.93 -7.65
C SER A 330 -36.19 18.99 -8.99
N GLY A 331 -37.52 19.13 -8.94
CA GLY A 331 -38.37 19.10 -10.13
C GLY A 331 -38.33 17.74 -10.82
N THR A 332 -37.95 17.71 -12.10
CA THR A 332 -37.80 16.49 -12.93
C THR A 332 -36.42 15.85 -12.83
N GLN A 333 -35.54 16.39 -11.99
CA GLN A 333 -34.19 15.89 -11.76
C GLN A 333 -34.10 15.18 -10.41
N VAL A 334 -33.55 13.97 -10.39
CA VAL A 334 -33.16 13.28 -9.16
C VAL A 334 -31.65 13.20 -9.11
N VAL A 335 -31.07 13.72 -8.04
CA VAL A 335 -29.63 13.66 -7.78
C VAL A 335 -29.38 12.71 -6.63
N ARG A 336 -28.71 11.59 -6.91
CA ARG A 336 -28.25 10.66 -5.90
C ARG A 336 -26.76 10.89 -5.66
N GLN A 337 -26.45 11.35 -4.45
CA GLN A 337 -25.11 11.73 -4.01
C GLN A 337 -24.53 10.70 -3.05
N LEU A 338 -23.33 10.20 -3.36
CA LEU A 338 -22.51 9.41 -2.45
C LEU A 338 -21.38 10.29 -1.89
N LYS A 339 -21.55 10.78 -0.65
CA LYS A 339 -20.58 11.67 0.00
C LYS A 339 -19.74 10.94 1.02
N GLN A 340 -18.43 10.95 0.82
CA GLN A 340 -17.47 10.60 1.85
C GLN A 340 -17.24 11.79 2.79
N THR A 341 -17.31 11.57 4.10
CA THR A 341 -16.83 12.51 5.12
C THR A 341 -15.73 11.88 5.97
N GLY A 342 -14.95 12.72 6.65
CA GLY A 342 -13.80 12.27 7.44
C GLY A 342 -12.54 12.02 6.60
N THR A 343 -11.48 11.56 7.26
CA THR A 343 -10.15 11.46 6.64
C THR A 343 -9.83 10.02 6.27
N ALA A 344 -10.09 9.68 5.01
CA ALA A 344 -9.63 8.43 4.42
C ALA A 344 -8.13 8.53 4.10
N LYS A 345 -7.35 7.54 4.53
CA LYS A 345 -5.97 7.35 4.09
C LYS A 345 -5.95 6.67 2.73
N GLU A 346 -6.91 5.82 2.43
CA GLU A 346 -7.00 5.12 1.15
C GLU A 346 -8.46 4.80 0.86
N ILE A 347 -8.87 4.90 -0.40
CA ILE A 347 -10.22 4.61 -0.85
C ILE A 347 -10.17 4.01 -2.25
N ASP A 348 -10.72 2.82 -2.40
CA ASP A 348 -10.98 2.15 -3.67
C ASP A 348 -12.52 2.03 -3.79
N ALA A 349 -13.09 2.48 -4.91
CA ALA A 349 -14.54 2.54 -5.10
C ALA A 349 -14.96 1.94 -6.46
N PRO A 350 -14.73 0.63 -6.70
CA PRO A 350 -15.18 -0.01 -7.93
C PRO A 350 -16.70 -0.10 -7.98
N MET A 351 -17.28 0.32 -9.09
CA MET A 351 -18.72 0.33 -9.33
C MET A 351 -19.04 -0.12 -10.75
N LYS A 352 -20.15 -0.82 -10.91
CA LYS A 352 -20.75 -1.17 -12.19
C LYS A 352 -22.14 -0.55 -12.27
N MET A 353 -22.37 0.24 -13.31
CA MET A 353 -23.67 0.78 -13.67
C MET A 353 -24.19 0.04 -14.89
N THR A 354 -25.31 -0.65 -14.72
CA THR A 354 -26.05 -1.28 -15.81
C THR A 354 -27.21 -0.37 -16.20
N LEU A 355 -27.28 -0.04 -17.49
CA LEU A 355 -28.27 0.85 -18.07
C LEU A 355 -29.16 0.09 -19.05
N ARG A 356 -30.46 0.32 -18.97
CA ARG A 356 -31.42 -0.21 -19.94
C ARG A 356 -31.77 0.87 -20.97
N SER A 357 -31.19 0.77 -22.16
CA SER A 357 -31.12 1.89 -23.12
C SER A 357 -32.47 2.41 -23.62
N ASP A 358 -33.52 1.58 -23.63
CA ASP A 358 -34.89 1.93 -24.03
C ASP A 358 -35.63 2.76 -22.98
N MET A 359 -35.23 2.68 -21.71
CA MET A 359 -35.95 3.29 -20.56
C MET A 359 -35.25 4.50 -19.97
N ILE A 360 -34.20 5.01 -20.62
CA ILE A 360 -33.41 6.14 -20.13
C ILE A 360 -33.55 7.31 -21.08
N ASP A 361 -33.95 8.47 -20.55
CA ASP A 361 -33.93 9.74 -21.27
C ASP A 361 -32.55 10.41 -21.17
N ARG A 362 -32.12 10.73 -19.93
CA ARG A 362 -30.82 11.35 -19.66
C ARG A 362 -30.24 10.91 -18.33
N VAL A 363 -29.00 10.43 -18.37
CA VAL A 363 -28.19 10.09 -17.19
C VAL A 363 -26.97 10.99 -17.16
N GLU A 364 -26.74 11.66 -16.04
CA GLU A 364 -25.50 12.38 -15.78
C GLU A 364 -24.68 11.65 -14.72
N VAL A 365 -23.41 11.41 -15.01
CA VAL A 365 -22.46 10.79 -14.09
C VAL A 365 -21.42 11.84 -13.72
N ARG A 366 -21.40 12.25 -12.46
CA ARG A 366 -20.46 13.22 -11.89
C ARG A 366 -19.52 12.50 -10.94
N ILE A 367 -18.23 12.47 -11.28
CA ILE A 367 -17.21 11.81 -10.47
C ILE A 367 -16.11 12.80 -10.12
N GLY A 368 -15.86 12.96 -8.82
CA GLY A 368 -14.79 13.83 -8.32
C GLY A 368 -13.39 13.26 -8.58
N THR A 369 -13.18 11.96 -8.36
CA THR A 369 -11.89 11.29 -8.60
C THR A 369 -12.12 9.81 -8.96
N GLY A 370 -11.31 9.26 -9.86
CA GLY A 370 -11.50 7.91 -10.41
C GLY A 370 -11.97 7.97 -11.87
N ASN A 371 -12.18 6.82 -12.50
CA ASN A 371 -12.30 6.71 -13.95
C ASN A 371 -13.66 6.17 -14.41
N VAL A 372 -14.08 6.49 -15.63
CA VAL A 372 -15.29 5.91 -16.25
C VAL A 372 -14.93 5.13 -17.50
N LYS A 373 -15.42 3.89 -17.61
CA LYS A 373 -15.23 3.05 -18.79
C LYS A 373 -16.57 2.51 -19.28
N ILE A 374 -16.82 2.61 -20.58
CA ILE A 374 -18.00 1.99 -21.21
C ILE A 374 -17.62 0.57 -21.64
N VAL A 375 -18.32 -0.42 -21.10
CA VAL A 375 -18.00 -1.86 -21.17
C VAL A 375 -18.30 -2.44 -22.54
N ASP A 376 -19.36 -1.99 -23.19
CA ASP A 376 -19.87 -2.56 -24.43
C ASP A 376 -19.70 -1.58 -25.62
N PRO A 377 -18.78 -1.87 -26.56
CA PRO A 377 -18.55 -1.03 -27.74
C PRO A 377 -19.76 -0.98 -28.68
N ALA A 378 -20.56 -2.06 -28.77
CA ALA A 378 -21.66 -2.17 -29.73
C ALA A 378 -22.83 -1.24 -29.38
N TYR A 379 -23.01 -0.96 -28.09
CA TYR A 379 -24.04 -0.04 -27.61
C TYR A 379 -23.53 1.37 -27.38
N ARG A 380 -22.21 1.59 -27.37
CA ARG A 380 -21.57 2.89 -27.11
C ARG A 380 -22.23 4.04 -27.89
N GLU A 381 -22.45 3.88 -29.19
CA GLU A 381 -23.06 4.91 -30.03
C GLU A 381 -24.53 5.22 -29.69
N ARG A 382 -25.27 4.24 -29.15
CA ARG A 382 -26.69 4.40 -28.78
C ARG A 382 -26.88 5.11 -27.44
N ILE A 383 -25.95 4.95 -26.50
CA ILE A 383 -26.02 5.52 -25.15
C ILE A 383 -25.28 6.85 -25.02
N LEU A 384 -24.22 7.10 -25.79
CA LEU A 384 -23.44 8.35 -25.73
C LEU A 384 -24.29 9.64 -25.80
N PRO A 385 -25.37 9.72 -26.59
CA PRO A 385 -26.23 10.91 -26.60
C PRO A 385 -27.01 11.13 -25.30
N ARG A 386 -27.24 10.06 -24.52
CA ARG A 386 -28.09 10.06 -23.33
C ARG A 386 -27.29 10.05 -22.03
N VAL A 387 -26.04 9.60 -22.06
CA VAL A 387 -25.14 9.52 -20.91
C VAL A 387 -24.11 10.65 -20.96
N HIS A 388 -24.17 11.57 -20.01
CA HIS A 388 -23.25 12.69 -19.89
C HIS A 388 -22.29 12.44 -18.72
N ILE A 389 -20.99 12.34 -19.01
CA ILE A 389 -19.96 12.09 -18.00
C ILE A 389 -19.24 13.41 -17.70
N GLN A 390 -19.29 13.84 -16.44
CA GLN A 390 -18.48 14.91 -15.89
C GLN A 390 -17.50 14.30 -14.90
N GLN A 391 -16.27 14.13 -15.33
CA GLN A 391 -15.18 13.68 -14.47
C GLN A 391 -14.33 14.91 -14.15
N ALA A 392 -14.12 15.21 -12.87
CA ALA A 392 -13.08 16.15 -12.49
C ALA A 392 -11.75 15.47 -12.80
N THR A 393 -11.20 15.75 -13.98
CA THR A 393 -9.91 15.20 -14.43
C THR A 393 -8.84 15.55 -13.42
N ALA A 394 -8.25 14.54 -12.77
CA ALA A 394 -6.91 14.66 -12.21
C ALA A 394 -5.84 14.69 -13.32
N ASP A 395 -6.20 14.31 -14.55
CA ASP A 395 -5.34 14.22 -15.73
C ASP A 395 -5.52 15.43 -16.66
N ALA A 396 -5.30 16.63 -16.11
CA ALA A 396 -5.01 17.81 -16.91
C ALA A 396 -3.65 18.38 -16.49
N GLN A 397 -2.57 17.62 -16.73
CA GLN A 397 -1.22 18.12 -17.07
C GLN A 397 -0.24 16.98 -17.35
#